data_AF-A0A963FFI6-F1
#
_entry.id   AF-A0A963FFI6-F1
#
_cell.length_a   1.000
_cell.length_b   1.000
_cell.length_c   1.000
_cell.angle_alpha   90.00
_cell.angle_beta   90.00
_cell.angle_gamma   90.00
#
_symmetry.space_group_name_H-M   'P 1'
#
loop_
_entity.id
_entity.type
_entity.pdbx_description
1 polymer ?
#
loop_
_entity_poly.entity_id
_entity_poly.type
_entity_poly.pdbx_seq_one_letter_code
_entity_poly.pdbx_strand_id
1 'polypeptide(L)' 'MLDDSLDKAATGLAVIIPAILFLRWFLGRKVGSPDEWLEEQIKELERRFALGEIDEETYHQRLRDMRDS' A
#
# COMPACT_ATOMS: atom_id res chain seq x y z
N MET A 1 36.47 -21.66 -11.75
CA MET A 1 36.07 -20.23 -11.88
C MET A 1 34.56 -20.06 -11.99
N LEU A 2 33.82 -20.98 -12.61
CA LEU A 2 32.34 -20.94 -12.64
C LEU A 2 31.72 -21.31 -11.27
N ASP A 3 32.24 -22.31 -10.57
CA ASP A 3 31.76 -22.70 -9.23
C ASP A 3 31.86 -21.59 -8.19
N ASP A 4 32.99 -20.87 -8.16
CA ASP A 4 33.23 -19.71 -7.27
C ASP A 4 32.22 -18.57 -7.50
N SER A 5 31.78 -18.39 -8.75
CA SER A 5 30.76 -17.40 -9.09
C SER A 5 29.36 -17.88 -8.70
N LEU A 6 29.10 -19.19 -8.78
CA LEU A 6 27.84 -19.81 -8.40
C LEU A 6 27.64 -19.77 -6.87
N ASP A 7 28.68 -20.07 -6.09
CA ASP A 7 28.65 -19.98 -4.62
C ASP A 7 28.47 -18.54 -4.12
N LYS A 8 29.14 -17.57 -4.76
CA LYS A 8 28.91 -16.15 -4.47
C LYS A 8 27.49 -15.70 -4.81
N ALA A 9 26.95 -16.15 -5.94
CA ALA A 9 25.57 -15.83 -6.33
C ALA A 9 24.54 -16.47 -5.37
N ALA A 10 24.76 -17.72 -4.98
CA ALA A 10 23.93 -18.44 -4.01
C ALA A 10 23.96 -17.78 -2.62
N THR A 11 25.15 -17.37 -2.17
CA THR A 11 25.32 -16.64 -0.90
C THR A 11 24.66 -15.26 -0.94
N GLY A 12 24.75 -14.55 -2.07
CA GLY A 12 24.05 -13.28 -2.28
C GLY A 12 22.52 -13.43 -2.26
N LEU A 13 21.99 -14.45 -2.94
CA LEU A 13 20.56 -14.75 -2.96
C LEU A 13 20.01 -15.12 -1.57
N ALA A 14 20.80 -15.85 -0.77
CA ALA A 14 20.44 -16.24 0.59
C ALA A 14 20.27 -15.04 1.55
N VAL A 15 20.84 -13.88 1.23
CA VAL A 15 20.67 -12.63 2.00
C VAL A 15 19.55 -11.76 1.44
N ILE A 16 19.42 -11.69 0.11
CA ILE A 16 18.44 -10.86 -0.58
C ILE A 16 17.00 -11.34 -0.32
N ILE A 17 16.75 -12.65 -0.42
CA ILE A 17 15.41 -13.21 -0.22
C ILE A 17 14.85 -12.89 1.19
N PRO A 18 15.55 -13.19 2.29
CA PRO A 18 15.05 -12.84 3.63
C PRO A 18 14.98 -11.32 3.85
N ALA A 19 15.85 -10.52 3.24
CA ALA A 19 15.74 -9.05 3.32
C ALA A 19 14.47 -8.52 2.66
N ILE A 20 14.09 -9.05 1.49
CA ILE A 20 12.83 -8.69 0.81
C ILE A 20 11.62 -9.14 1.63
N LEU A 21 11.64 -10.35 2.20
CA LEU A 21 10.57 -10.85 3.08
C LEU A 21 10.43 -9.98 4.34
N PHE A 22 11.55 -9.62 4.96
CA PHE A 22 11.56 -8.72 6.11
C PHE A 22 11.03 -7.33 5.76
N LEU A 23 11.43 -6.78 4.61
CA LEU A 23 10.94 -5.49 4.12
C LEU A 23 9.43 -5.55 3.84
N ARG A 24 8.93 -6.62 3.22
CA ARG A 24 7.50 -6.84 2.99
C ARG A 24 6.72 -6.94 4.29
N TRP A 25 7.25 -7.66 5.28
CA TRP A 25 6.63 -7.77 6.61
C TRP A 25 6.65 -6.43 7.36
N PHE A 26 7.75 -5.68 7.28
CA PHE A 26 7.89 -4.37 7.90
C PHE A 26 6.98 -3.32 7.27
N LEU A 27 6.88 -3.30 5.93
CA LEU A 27 5.97 -2.43 5.19
C LEU A 27 4.52 -2.82 5.42
N GLY A 28 4.20 -4.12 5.44
CA GLY A 28 2.86 -4.61 5.81
C GLY A 28 2.45 -4.28 7.26
N ARG A 29 3.40 -3.87 8.10
CA ARG A 29 3.14 -3.35 9.45
C ARG A 29 2.95 -1.83 9.52
N LYS A 30 3.41 -1.09 8.50
CA LYS A 30 3.38 0.38 8.44
C LYS A 30 2.33 0.94 7.48
N VAL A 31 1.96 0.18 6.47
CA VAL A 31 0.73 0.42 5.72
C VAL A 31 -0.36 0.00 6.69
N GLY A 32 -1.04 0.97 7.31
CA GLY A 32 -2.21 0.72 8.15
C GLY A 32 -3.19 -0.19 7.43
N SER A 33 -4.11 -0.80 8.17
CA SER A 33 -5.11 -1.70 7.55
C SER A 33 -5.70 -1.00 6.33
N PRO A 34 -5.95 -1.70 5.20
CA PRO A 34 -6.66 -1.10 4.07
C PRO A 34 -7.89 -0.30 4.51
N ASP A 35 -8.55 -0.74 5.58
CA ASP A 35 -9.65 -0.06 6.26
C ASP A 35 -9.28 1.31 6.87
N GLU A 36 -8.13 1.43 7.54
CA GLU A 36 -7.69 2.70 8.13
C GLU A 36 -7.39 3.74 7.04
N TRP A 37 -6.77 3.30 5.94
CA TRP A 37 -6.52 4.15 4.79
C TRP A 37 -7.84 4.56 4.11
N LEU A 38 -8.79 3.64 4.01
CA LEU A 38 -10.12 3.91 3.46
C LEU A 38 -10.90 4.91 4.31
N GLU A 39 -10.87 4.76 5.64
CA GLU A 39 -11.50 5.69 6.59
C GLU A 39 -10.92 7.10 6.48
N GLU A 40 -9.59 7.23 6.37
CA GLU A 40 -8.94 8.53 6.16
C GLU A 40 -9.39 9.19 4.86
N GLN A 41 -9.51 8.41 3.79
CA GLN A 41 -9.93 8.90 2.47
C GLN A 41 -11.41 9.31 2.43
N ILE A 42 -12.29 8.54 3.09
CA ILE A 42 -13.71 8.90 3.24
C ILE A 42 -13.85 10.21 4.04
N LYS A 43 -13.08 10.35 5.11
CA LYS A 43 -13.11 11.56 5.95
C LYS A 43 -12.62 12.82 5.22
N GLU A 44 -11.58 12.67 4.39
CA GLU A 44 -11.11 13.75 3.51
C GLU A 44 -12.15 14.09 2.43
N LEU A 45 -12.83 13.08 1.87
CA LEU A 45 -13.90 13.27 0.89
C LEU A 45 -15.10 14.02 1.50
N GLU A 46 -15.53 13.65 2.71
CA GLU A 46 -16.56 14.37 3.48
C GLU A 46 -16.17 15.82 3.75
N ARG A 47 -14.90 16.06 4.11
CA ARG A 47 -14.40 17.41 4.37
C ARG A 47 -14.48 18.29 3.13
N ARG A 48 -14.11 17.76 1.95
CA ARG A 48 -14.20 18.51 0.68
C ARG A 48 -15.63 18.81 0.28
N PHE A 49 -16.55 17.89 0.54
CA PHE A 49 -17.98 18.12 0.35
C PHE A 49 -18.50 19.22 1.29
N ALA A 50 -18.13 19.17 2.57
CA ALA A 50 -18.51 20.20 3.55
C ALA A 50 -17.93 21.59 3.23
N LEU A 51 -16.76 21.64 2.59
CA LEU A 51 -16.14 22.88 2.09
C LEU A 51 -16.76 23.38 0.77
N GLY A 52 -17.64 22.60 0.14
CA GLY A 52 -18.23 22.92 -1.16
C GLY A 52 -17.26 22.83 -2.33
N GLU A 53 -16.12 22.13 -2.18
CA GLU A 53 -15.12 21.93 -3.24
C GLU A 53 -15.58 20.89 -4.27
N ILE A 54 -16.51 20.01 -3.88
CA ILE A 54 -17.09 18.97 -4.73
C ILE A 54 -18.61 19.00 -4.59
N ASP A 55 -19.31 18.68 -5.68
CA ASP A 55 -20.77 18.57 -5.66
C ASP A 55 -21.24 17.24 -5.04
N GLU A 56 -22.53 17.19 -4.71
CA GLU A 56 -23.18 16.02 -4.10
C GLU A 56 -23.12 14.78 -4.99
N GLU A 57 -23.19 14.95 -6.31
CA GLU A 57 -23.13 13.85 -7.28
C GLU A 57 -21.74 13.19 -7.31
N THR A 58 -20.69 14.00 -7.37
CA THR A 58 -19.27 13.61 -7.31
C THR A 58 -18.93 12.97 -5.97
N TYR A 59 -19.47 13.51 -4.87
CA TYR A 59 -19.32 12.93 -3.54
C TYR A 59 -19.91 11.51 -3.48
N HIS A 60 -21.17 11.33 -3.89
CA HIS A 60 -21.83 10.03 -3.86
C HIS A 60 -21.24 9.01 -4.84
N GLN A 61 -20.73 9.46 -5.99
CA GLN A 61 -20.04 8.60 -6.93
C GLN A 61 -18.73 8.06 -6.34
N ARG A 62 -17.87 8.95 -5.82
CA ARG A 62 -16.60 8.53 -5.20
C ARG A 62 -16.80 7.67 -3.96
N LEU A 63 -17.82 7.96 -3.16
CA LEU A 63 -18.14 7.16 -1.98
C LEU A 63 -18.54 5.72 -2.35
N ARG A 64 -19.29 5.54 -3.47
CA ARG A 64 -19.62 4.21 -3.98
C ARG A 64 -18.39 3.48 -4.50
N ASP A 65 -17.58 4.14 -5.32
CA ASP A 65 -16.36 3.55 -5.90
C ASP A 65 -15.39 3.07 -4.81
N MET A 66 -15.27 3.81 -3.71
CA MET A 66 -14.44 3.45 -2.56
C MET A 66 -15.00 2.28 -1.73
N ARG A 67 -16.33 2.09 -1.71
CA ARG A 67 -16.98 1.01 -0.94
C ARG A 67 -17.07 -0.30 -1.72
N ASP A 68 -17.12 -0.21 -3.05
CA ASP A 68 -17.26 -1.36 -3.95
C ASP A 68 -15.90 -1.89 -4.46
N SER A 69 -14.77 -1.27 -4.06
CA SER A 69 -13.38 -1.72 -4.31
C SER A 69 -12.82 -2.54 -3.15
#